data_AF-A0A2M6XA24-F1
#
_entry.id   AF-A0A2M6XA24-F1
#
_cell.length_a   1.000
_cell.length_b   1.000
_cell.length_c   1.000
_cell.angle_alpha   90.00
_cell.angle_beta   90.00
_cell.angle_gamma   90.00
#
_symmetry.space_group_name_H-M   'P 1'
#
loop_
_entity.id
_entity.type
_entity.pdbx_description
1 polymer ?
#
loop_
_entity_poly.entity_id
_entity_poly.type
_entity_poly.pdbx_seq_one_letter_code
_entity_poly.pdbx_strand_id
1 'polypeptide(L)'
;IKEEVNVKEIKVVAKFKKNKDWIVASDGDLEAALNIKITPELKREGFARDLVRAIQEERKKANLKVTDRIILALDSDDLEIRETIAEWRKYICKETLAGEILNKIGKADYTEKMKVGGKNLKFKIEKVKSTS
;
A
#
# COMPACT_ATOMS: atom_id res chain seq x y z
N ILE A 1 7.55 -17.37 -13.22
CA ILE A 1 6.24 -17.69 -12.61
C ILE A 1 5.79 -16.43 -11.90
N LYS A 2 4.63 -15.89 -12.30
CA LYS A 2 4.14 -14.55 -11.94
C LYS A 2 3.99 -14.40 -10.43
N GLU A 3 4.37 -13.23 -9.95
CA GLU A 3 3.99 -12.68 -8.64
C GLU A 3 2.51 -12.96 -8.34
N GLU A 4 2.24 -13.35 -7.10
CA GLU A 4 0.94 -13.78 -6.60
C GLU A 4 -0.17 -12.79 -7.01
N VAL A 5 -1.07 -13.21 -7.89
CA VAL A 5 -2.26 -12.42 -8.23
C VAL A 5 -3.25 -12.57 -7.08
N ASN A 6 -3.42 -11.52 -6.29
CA ASN A 6 -4.38 -11.51 -5.18
C ASN A 6 -5.80 -11.28 -5.73
N VAL A 7 -6.57 -12.36 -5.90
CA VAL A 7 -7.96 -12.33 -6.37
C VAL A 7 -8.89 -12.21 -5.17
N LYS A 8 -9.68 -11.14 -5.12
CA LYS A 8 -10.60 -10.87 -4.00
C LYS A 8 -11.88 -11.70 -4.02
N GLU A 9 -12.44 -11.92 -5.20
CA GLU A 9 -13.76 -12.56 -5.34
C GLU A 9 -13.86 -13.27 -6.69
N ILE A 10 -14.38 -14.50 -6.69
CA ILE A 10 -14.70 -15.27 -7.89
C ILE A 10 -16.20 -15.56 -7.85
N LYS A 11 -16.92 -15.22 -8.93
CA LYS A 11 -18.35 -15.53 -9.09
C LYS A 11 -18.55 -16.40 -10.31
N VAL A 12 -19.22 -17.53 -10.11
CA VAL A 12 -19.70 -18.37 -11.22
C VAL A 12 -21.12 -17.94 -11.54
N VAL A 13 -21.36 -17.55 -12.79
CA VAL A 13 -22.68 -17.09 -13.25
C VAL A 13 -23.09 -17.86 -14.49
N ALA A 14 -24.37 -18.24 -14.58
CA ALA A 14 -24.90 -18.96 -15.75
C ALA A 14 -25.01 -18.08 -17.00
N LYS A 15 -25.13 -16.76 -16.83
CA LYS A 15 -25.14 -15.77 -17.91
C LYS A 15 -24.33 -14.56 -17.46
N PHE A 16 -23.34 -14.18 -18.26
CA PHE A 16 -22.51 -13.01 -18.02
C PHE A 16 -22.78 -11.93 -19.09
N LYS A 17 -23.12 -10.71 -18.66
CA LYS A 17 -23.32 -9.58 -19.58
C LYS A 17 -22.09 -8.68 -19.54
N LYS A 18 -21.24 -8.79 -20.57
CA LYS A 18 -20.08 -7.91 -20.76
C LYS A 18 -20.52 -6.46 -20.89
N ASN A 19 -19.78 -5.55 -20.26
CA ASN A 19 -19.81 -4.12 -20.57
C ASN A 19 -18.37 -3.61 -20.83
N LYS A 20 -18.19 -2.31 -21.04
CA LYS A 20 -16.89 -1.70 -21.37
C LYS A 20 -15.80 -1.89 -20.30
N ASP A 21 -16.21 -2.18 -19.06
CA ASP A 21 -15.33 -2.35 -17.91
C ASP A 21 -14.88 -3.81 -17.72
N TRP A 22 -15.21 -4.72 -18.65
CA TRP A 22 -14.82 -6.14 -18.55
C TRP A 22 -14.00 -6.61 -19.75
N ILE A 23 -12.90 -7.27 -19.44
CA ILE A 23 -12.13 -8.07 -20.40
C ILE A 23 -12.56 -9.52 -20.25
N VAL A 24 -12.85 -10.18 -21.35
CA VAL A 24 -13.25 -11.60 -21.38
C VAL A 24 -12.18 -12.37 -22.13
N ALA A 25 -11.72 -13.46 -21.53
CA ALA A 25 -10.86 -14.45 -22.16
C ALA A 25 -11.60 -15.80 -22.15
N SER A 26 -11.51 -16.52 -23.25
CA SER A 26 -12.16 -17.82 -23.41
C SER A 26 -11.12 -18.87 -23.80
N ASP A 27 -11.20 -20.05 -23.20
CA ASP A 27 -10.39 -21.22 -23.52
C ASP A 27 -11.30 -22.46 -23.55
N GLY A 28 -11.58 -22.94 -24.77
CA GLY A 28 -12.63 -23.93 -25.00
C GLY A 28 -13.99 -23.43 -24.51
N ASP A 29 -14.64 -24.22 -23.65
CA ASP A 29 -15.93 -23.91 -23.03
C ASP A 29 -15.83 -23.04 -21.76
N LEU A 30 -14.61 -22.69 -21.33
CA LEU A 30 -14.38 -21.85 -20.16
C LEU A 30 -14.25 -20.38 -20.57
N GLU A 31 -15.10 -19.53 -19.99
CA GLU A 31 -14.99 -18.08 -20.12
C GLU A 31 -14.64 -17.45 -18.77
N ALA A 32 -13.58 -16.66 -18.75
CA ALA A 32 -13.17 -15.85 -17.61
C ALA A 32 -13.36 -14.37 -17.94
N ALA A 33 -14.09 -13.66 -17.07
CA ALA A 33 -14.28 -12.22 -17.19
C ALA A 33 -13.58 -11.48 -16.04
N LEU A 34 -12.78 -10.46 -16.37
CA LEU A 34 -12.09 -9.60 -15.41
C LEU A 34 -12.62 -8.17 -15.50
N ASN A 35 -13.10 -7.64 -14.37
CA ASN A 35 -13.47 -6.24 -14.27
C ASN A 35 -12.22 -5.37 -14.15
N ILE A 36 -12.02 -4.47 -15.10
CA ILE A 36 -10.87 -3.58 -15.17
C ILE A 36 -11.15 -2.18 -14.59
N LYS A 37 -12.37 -1.91 -14.12
CA LYS A 37 -12.69 -0.64 -13.47
C LYS A 37 -12.04 -0.57 -12.09
N ILE A 38 -11.06 0.32 -11.97
CA ILE A 38 -10.44 0.63 -10.68
C ILE A 38 -11.39 1.54 -9.90
N THR A 39 -11.91 1.04 -8.78
CA THR A 39 -12.70 1.84 -7.84
C THR A 39 -11.79 2.72 -6.98
N PRO A 40 -12.31 3.82 -6.39
CA PRO A 40 -11.53 4.63 -5.46
C PRO A 40 -10.95 3.82 -4.29
N GLU A 41 -11.69 2.84 -3.79
CA GLU A 41 -11.26 1.94 -2.71
C GLU A 41 -10.06 1.07 -3.14
N LEU A 42 -10.13 0.47 -4.34
CA LEU A 42 -9.02 -0.32 -4.90
C LEU A 42 -7.78 0.55 -5.14
N LYS A 43 -7.97 1.81 -5.55
CA LYS A 43 -6.87 2.76 -5.72
C LYS A 43 -6.20 3.08 -4.37
N ARG A 44 -6.98 3.35 -3.32
CA ARG A 44 -6.46 3.63 -1.97
C ARG A 44 -5.74 2.43 -1.35
N GLU A 45 -6.30 1.23 -1.51
CA GLU A 45 -5.64 -0.01 -1.11
C GLU A 45 -4.33 -0.23 -1.85
N GLY A 46 -4.33 -0.05 -3.17
CA GLY A 46 -3.13 -0.14 -4.00
C GLY A 46 -2.04 0.81 -3.51
N PHE A 47 -2.41 2.06 -3.23
CA PHE A 47 -1.50 3.05 -2.65
C PHE A 47 -0.96 2.62 -1.28
N ALA A 48 -1.81 2.08 -0.40
CA ALA A 48 -1.38 1.59 0.91
C ALA A 48 -0.38 0.43 0.80
N ARG A 49 -0.58 -0.48 -0.17
CA ARG A 49 0.37 -1.58 -0.45
C ARG A 49 1.69 -1.07 -0.98
N ASP A 50 1.66 -0.15 -1.93
CA ASP A 50 2.86 0.48 -2.48
C ASP A 50 3.63 1.23 -1.38
N LEU A 51 2.91 1.90 -0.47
CA LEU A 51 3.49 2.59 0.67
C LEU A 51 4.20 1.62 1.60
N VAL A 52 3.55 0.51 1.97
CA VAL A 52 4.16 -0.56 2.79
C VAL A 52 5.42 -1.09 2.12
N ARG A 53 5.38 -1.40 0.82
CA ARG A 53 6.53 -1.88 0.07
C ARG A 53 7.69 -0.90 0.15
N ALA A 54 7.42 0.38 -0.11
CA ALA A 54 8.45 1.40 -0.10
C ALA A 54 9.01 1.62 1.32
N ILE A 55 8.20 1.60 2.39
CA ILE A 55 8.68 1.65 3.77
C ILE A 55 9.58 0.44 4.08
N GLN A 56 9.22 -0.75 3.61
CA GLN A 56 10.04 -1.95 3.81
C GLN A 56 11.38 -1.87 3.07
N GLU A 57 11.42 -1.24 1.89
CA GLU A 57 12.68 -0.94 1.19
C GLU A 57 13.55 0.04 2.00
N GLU A 58 12.94 1.08 2.57
CA GLU A 58 13.65 2.03 3.43
C GLU A 58 14.17 1.38 4.73
N ARG A 59 13.40 0.46 5.33
CA ARG A 59 13.88 -0.34 6.48
C ARG A 59 15.13 -1.14 6.15
N LYS A 60 15.19 -1.73 4.95
CA LYS A 60 16.37 -2.47 4.47
C LYS A 60 17.56 -1.53 4.25
N LYS A 61 17.34 -0.35 3.66
CA LYS A 61 18.40 0.67 3.46
C LYS A 61 18.96 1.19 4.79
N ALA A 62 18.10 1.37 5.79
CA ALA A 62 18.50 1.73 7.15
C ALA A 62 19.12 0.59 7.95
N ASN A 63 19.35 -0.57 7.32
CA ASN A 63 19.96 -1.76 7.92
C ASN A 63 19.25 -2.24 9.20
N LEU A 64 17.93 -2.05 9.26
CA LEU A 64 17.10 -2.49 10.37
C LEU A 64 16.84 -4.00 10.29
N LYS A 65 16.80 -4.66 11.45
CA LYS A 65 16.45 -6.09 11.50
C LYS A 65 14.97 -6.28 11.18
N VAL A 66 14.63 -7.46 10.67
CA VAL A 66 13.24 -7.85 10.35
C VAL A 66 12.34 -7.74 11.59
N THR A 67 12.88 -7.91 12.79
CA THR A 67 12.14 -7.84 14.07
C THR A 67 12.12 -6.44 14.69
N ASP A 68 12.85 -5.47 14.15
CA ASP A 68 12.97 -4.15 14.77
C ASP A 68 11.65 -3.38 14.64
N ARG A 69 11.15 -2.84 15.77
CA ARG A 69 10.03 -1.90 15.76
C ARG A 69 10.51 -0.51 15.40
N ILE A 70 9.69 0.21 14.65
CA ILE A 70 9.98 1.58 14.23
C ILE A 70 8.89 2.55 14.68
N ILE A 71 9.26 3.81 14.81
CA ILE A 71 8.36 4.95 14.74
C ILE A 71 8.42 5.43 13.30
N LEU A 72 7.26 5.52 12.66
CA LEU A 72 7.14 5.99 11.29
C LEU A 72 6.50 7.37 11.32
N ALA A 73 7.07 8.34 10.64
CA ALA A 73 6.42 9.62 10.40
C ALA A 73 6.17 9.77 8.91
N LEU A 74 4.95 10.15 8.54
CA LEU A 74 4.53 10.36 7.16
C LEU A 74 3.88 11.73 7.05
N ASP A 75 4.32 12.50 6.06
CA ASP A 75 3.77 13.82 5.77
C ASP A 75 3.59 14.02 4.26
N SER A 76 2.47 14.62 3.88
CA SER A 76 2.09 14.88 2.50
C SER A 76 1.16 16.07 2.41
N ASP A 77 1.42 16.97 1.46
CA ASP A 77 0.56 18.11 1.16
C ASP A 77 -0.75 17.67 0.46
N ASP A 78 -0.78 16.45 -0.08
CA ASP A 78 -1.94 15.88 -0.76
C ASP A 78 -2.96 15.31 0.25
N LEU A 79 -4.19 15.82 0.21
CA LEU A 79 -5.29 15.39 1.09
C LEU A 79 -5.67 13.92 0.87
N GLU A 80 -5.73 13.44 -0.38
CA GLU A 80 -6.10 12.06 -0.72
C GLU A 80 -5.09 11.08 -0.10
N ILE A 81 -3.81 11.44 -0.09
CA ILE A 81 -2.76 10.65 0.55
C ILE A 81 -2.97 10.61 2.07
N ARG A 82 -3.21 11.76 2.69
CA ARG A 82 -3.40 11.83 4.16
C ARG A 82 -4.61 11.02 4.60
N GLU A 83 -5.71 11.09 3.86
CA GLU A 83 -6.91 10.28 4.11
C GLU A 83 -6.63 8.79 3.93
N THR A 84 -5.91 8.41 2.87
CA THR A 84 -5.52 7.01 2.63
C THR A 84 -4.63 6.47 3.74
N ILE A 85 -3.64 7.23 4.20
CA ILE A 85 -2.77 6.85 5.32
C ILE A 85 -3.59 6.69 6.60
N ALA A 86 -4.56 7.58 6.86
CA ALA A 86 -5.43 7.49 8.02
C ALA A 86 -6.33 6.24 7.97
N GLU A 87 -6.95 5.97 6.82
CA GLU A 87 -7.82 4.80 6.59
C GLU A 87 -7.04 3.48 6.75
N TRP A 88 -5.83 3.41 6.19
CA TRP A 88 -5.01 2.19 6.18
C TRP A 88 -3.96 2.13 7.30
N ARG A 89 -4.03 3.04 8.28
CA ARG A 89 -3.02 3.21 9.34
C ARG A 89 -2.68 1.89 10.05
N LYS A 90 -3.71 1.12 10.43
CA LYS A 90 -3.56 -0.17 11.13
C LYS A 90 -2.82 -1.20 10.27
N TYR A 91 -3.15 -1.27 8.97
CA TYR A 91 -2.50 -2.16 8.03
C TYR A 91 -1.03 -1.76 7.83
N ILE A 92 -0.75 -0.48 7.58
CA ILE A 92 0.60 0.02 7.39
C ILE A 92 1.46 -0.26 8.62
N CYS A 93 0.97 0.05 9.82
CA CYS A 93 1.69 -0.23 11.07
C CYS A 93 2.02 -1.71 11.24
N LYS A 94 1.02 -2.58 11.02
CA LYS A 94 1.19 -4.02 11.16
C LYS A 94 2.24 -4.56 10.20
N GLU A 95 2.13 -4.23 8.92
CA GLU A 95 3.01 -4.76 7.89
C GLU A 95 4.41 -4.18 7.96
N THR A 96 4.61 -3.00 8.56
CA THR A 96 5.91 -2.33 8.67
C THR A 96 6.54 -2.42 10.06
N LEU A 97 5.91 -3.16 11.00
CA LEU A 97 6.27 -3.19 12.42
C LEU A 97 6.43 -1.78 13.04
N ALA A 98 5.64 -0.82 12.56
CA ALA A 98 5.61 0.52 13.11
C ALA A 98 4.69 0.54 14.34
N GLY A 99 5.20 1.03 15.47
CA GLY A 99 4.40 1.18 16.70
C GLY A 99 3.33 2.27 16.54
N GLU A 100 3.67 3.35 15.84
CA GLU A 100 2.76 4.42 15.48
C GLU A 100 3.16 5.10 14.17
N ILE A 101 2.20 5.82 13.57
CA ILE A 101 2.42 6.72 12.44
C ILE A 101 2.20 8.16 12.91
N LEU A 102 3.26 8.96 12.95
CA LEU A 102 3.18 10.38 13.24
C LEU A 102 2.78 11.15 11.98
N ASN A 103 1.72 11.96 12.06
CA ASN A 103 1.16 12.71 10.94
C ASN A 103 1.92 14.02 10.63
N LYS A 104 3.04 14.27 11.31
CA LYS A 104 3.86 15.46 11.13
C LYS A 104 5.31 15.09 11.32
N ILE A 105 6.14 15.60 10.42
CA ILE A 105 7.60 15.58 10.59
C ILE A 105 8.01 17.01 10.96
N GLY A 106 8.76 17.17 12.04
CA GLY A 106 9.22 18.49 12.46
C GLY A 106 10.03 19.14 11.34
N LYS A 107 9.89 20.46 11.12
CA LYS A 107 10.61 21.19 10.05
C LYS A 107 12.14 21.06 10.14
N ALA A 108 12.67 20.73 11.32
CA ALA A 108 14.10 20.54 11.58
C ALA A 108 14.56 19.07 11.49
N ASP A 109 13.65 18.13 11.26
CA ASP A 109 13.98 16.72 11.14
C ASP A 109 14.36 16.39 9.68
N TYR A 110 15.51 15.73 9.51
CA TYR A 110 15.96 15.22 8.22
C TYR A 110 14.82 14.44 7.55
N THR A 111 14.36 14.90 6.38
CA THR A 111 13.18 14.39 5.70
C THR A 111 13.56 13.81 4.36
N GLU A 112 13.68 12.49 4.33
CA GLU A 112 13.79 11.76 3.07
C GLU A 112 12.44 11.80 2.34
N LYS A 113 12.50 11.80 1.01
CA LYS A 113 11.32 11.77 0.15
C LYS A 113 11.24 10.40 -0.48
N MET A 114 10.06 9.81 -0.45
CA MET A 114 9.77 8.58 -1.17
C MET A 114 8.65 8.83 -2.17
N LYS A 115 8.70 8.09 -3.28
CA LYS A 115 7.69 8.14 -4.32
C LYS A 115 6.83 6.89 -4.23
N VAL A 116 5.53 7.08 -3.99
CA VAL A 116 4.54 5.99 -3.86
C VAL A 116 3.38 6.30 -4.78
N GLY A 117 2.99 5.34 -5.64
CA GLY A 117 1.89 5.53 -6.58
C GLY A 117 2.04 6.76 -7.49
N GLY A 118 3.28 7.14 -7.82
CA GLY A 118 3.58 8.34 -8.62
C GLY A 118 3.61 9.66 -7.85
N LYS A 119 3.18 9.68 -6.58
CA LYS A 119 3.14 10.87 -5.73
C LYS A 119 4.31 10.90 -4.74
N ASN A 120 4.76 12.10 -4.39
CA ASN A 120 5.85 12.28 -3.42
C ASN A 120 5.26 12.44 -2.02
N LEU A 121 5.85 11.74 -1.05
CA LEU A 121 5.60 11.98 0.37
C LEU A 121 6.93 12.09 1.11
N LYS A 122 6.90 12.83 2.22
CA LYS A 122 8.03 12.89 3.15
C LYS A 122 7.85 11.80 4.17
N PHE A 123 8.95 11.16 4.55
CA PHE A 123 8.94 10.14 5.58
C PHE A 123 10.16 10.26 6.49
N LYS A 124 10.02 9.68 7.68
CA LYS A 124 11.12 9.44 8.61
C LYS A 124 10.88 8.10 9.30
N ILE A 125 11.92 7.28 9.38
CA ILE A 125 11.91 6.04 10.16
C ILE A 125 12.89 6.16 11.32
N GLU A 126 12.45 5.80 12.52
CA GLU A 126 13.30 5.77 13.70
C GLU A 126 13.13 4.44 14.42
N LYS A 127 14.23 3.76 14.75
CA LYS A 127 14.16 2.52 15.51
C LYS A 127 13.73 2.82 16.95
N VAL A 128 12.71 2.12 17.44
CA VAL A 128 12.34 2.18 18.85
C VAL A 128 13.50 1.59 19.65
N LYS A 129 14.09 2.39 20.54
CA LYS A 129 15.09 1.87 21.49
C LYS A 129 14.38 0.87 22.41
N SER A 130 14.80 -0.39 22.37
CA SER A 130 14.44 -1.33 23.43
C SER A 130 15.07 -0.82 24.71
N THR A 131 14.24 -0.33 25.63
CA THR A 131 14.64 -0.23 27.03
C THR A 131 14.83 -1.67 27.52
N SER A 132 16.08 -2.08 27.67
CA SER A 132 16.45 -3.25 28.47
C SER A 132 16.28 -2.94 29.95
#